data_AF-A0A0Q8E5A6-F1
#
_entry.id   AF-A0A0Q8E5A6-F1
#
_cell.length_a   1.000
_cell.length_b   1.000
_cell.length_c   1.000
_cell.angle_alpha   90.00
_cell.angle_beta   90.00
_cell.angle_gamma   90.00
#
_symmetry.space_group_name_H-M   'P 1'
#
loop_
_entity.id
_entity.type
_entity.pdbx_description
1 polymer ?
#
loop_
_entity_poly.entity_id
_entity_poly.type
_entity_poly.pdbx_seq_one_letter_code
_entity_poly.pdbx_strand_id
1 'polypeptide(L)'
;MITQGDSTHATSYAKVQDNLSYVVTSPPYYGLVTYVQDQWLRNWFVGGPETIDYGRGKQLSHESPEAFAKSLGKVWNHCGDRLKPDGKMIVRFGSIRSRDHAPLDILRQSLASSRHDWRIEGWLDVGTADAGKRQADTMGTLSSPTTEFDVTIGFSRARR
;
A
#
# COMPACT_ATOMS: atom_id res chain seq x y z
N MET A 1 -0.51 12.19 -15.71
CA MET A 1 -1.43 12.92 -14.82
C MET A 1 -1.02 12.66 -13.39
N ILE A 2 -1.03 13.68 -12.53
CA ILE A 2 -0.73 13.55 -11.10
C ILE A 2 -1.93 14.08 -10.32
N THR A 3 -2.34 13.36 -9.28
CA THR A 3 -3.46 13.72 -8.41
C THR A 3 -3.02 13.60 -6.95
N GLN A 4 -3.33 14.62 -6.15
CA GLN A 4 -3.14 14.60 -4.71
C GLN A 4 -4.47 14.30 -4.03
N GLY A 5 -4.48 13.35 -3.08
CA GLY A 5 -5.67 13.01 -2.32
C GLY A 5 -5.45 11.79 -1.42
N ASP A 6 -6.44 11.52 -0.56
CA ASP A 6 -6.49 10.31 0.25
C ASP A 6 -7.03 9.15 -0.59
N SER A 7 -6.21 8.13 -0.82
CA SER A 7 -6.55 6.95 -1.62
C SER A 7 -7.71 6.12 -1.06
N THR A 8 -8.18 6.38 0.16
CA THR A 8 -9.41 5.75 0.69
C THR A 8 -10.69 6.42 0.17
N HIS A 9 -10.59 7.60 -0.45
CA HIS A 9 -11.71 8.38 -0.96
C HIS A 9 -11.82 8.31 -2.50
N ALA A 10 -13.05 8.14 -3.00
CA ALA A 10 -13.31 8.04 -4.44
C ALA A 10 -12.89 9.30 -5.23
N THR A 11 -12.95 10.47 -4.60
CA THR A 11 -12.58 11.76 -5.20
C THR A 11 -11.13 11.80 -5.68
N SER A 12 -10.23 11.07 -5.02
CA SER A 12 -8.82 10.97 -5.41
C SER A 12 -8.62 10.30 -6.78
N TYR A 13 -9.63 9.57 -7.25
CA TYR A 13 -9.62 8.86 -8.52
C TYR A 13 -10.43 9.58 -9.60
N ALA A 14 -11.07 10.72 -9.32
CA ALA A 14 -12.04 11.35 -10.23
C ALA A 14 -11.49 11.62 -11.65
N LYS A 15 -10.18 11.88 -11.78
CA LYS A 15 -9.51 12.13 -13.06
C LYS A 15 -8.82 10.89 -13.65
N VAL A 16 -8.76 9.79 -12.91
CA VAL A 16 -8.19 8.52 -13.36
C VAL A 16 -9.14 7.93 -14.41
N GLN A 17 -8.58 7.36 -15.48
CA GLN A 17 -9.37 6.70 -16.51
C GLN A 17 -9.74 5.28 -16.07
N ASP A 18 -10.83 4.75 -16.61
CA ASP A 18 -11.20 3.36 -16.43
C ASP A 18 -10.42 2.46 -17.40
N ASN A 19 -10.65 1.14 -17.33
CA ASN A 19 -9.99 0.13 -18.16
C ASN A 19 -8.46 0.08 -18.07
N LEU A 20 -7.92 0.38 -16.89
CA LEU A 20 -6.49 0.24 -16.62
C LEU A 20 -6.06 -1.22 -16.72
N SER A 21 -4.96 -1.48 -17.42
CA SER A 21 -4.35 -2.81 -17.47
C SER A 21 -3.64 -3.17 -16.16
N TYR A 22 -3.02 -2.19 -15.52
CA TYR A 22 -2.17 -2.40 -14.34
C TYR A 22 -2.37 -1.29 -13.31
N VAL A 23 -2.38 -1.69 -12.04
CA VAL A 23 -2.17 -0.80 -10.89
C VAL A 23 -0.90 -1.28 -10.19
N VAL A 24 0.03 -0.38 -9.90
CA VAL A 24 1.27 -0.70 -9.16
C VAL A 24 1.29 0.18 -7.92
N THR A 25 1.47 -0.42 -6.73
CA THR A 25 1.40 0.33 -5.47
C THR A 25 2.18 -0.32 -4.33
N SER A 26 2.53 0.49 -3.32
CA SER A 26 3.24 0.10 -2.11
C SER A 26 2.61 0.82 -0.90
N PRO A 27 1.43 0.39 -0.42
CA PRO A 27 0.75 1.06 0.67
C PRO A 27 1.58 0.99 1.96
N PRO A 28 1.33 1.87 2.95
CA PRO A 28 2.00 1.79 4.25
C PRO A 28 1.76 0.43 4.91
N TYR A 29 2.69 0.01 5.77
CA TYR A 29 2.59 -1.24 6.51
C TYR A 29 1.81 -1.05 7.81
N TYR A 30 1.20 -2.11 8.30
CA TYR A 30 0.44 -2.04 9.56
C TYR A 30 1.34 -1.62 10.72
N GLY A 31 0.99 -0.50 11.35
CA GLY A 31 1.68 0.11 12.49
C GLY A 31 2.61 1.26 12.14
N LEU A 32 2.73 1.61 10.85
CA LEU A 32 3.50 2.76 10.41
C LEU A 32 2.69 4.06 10.56
N VAL A 33 2.85 4.72 11.70
CA VAL A 33 2.07 5.92 12.09
C VAL A 33 2.68 7.25 11.63
N THR A 34 3.91 7.24 11.11
CA THR A 34 4.64 8.42 10.63
C THR A 34 4.69 8.52 9.11
N TYR A 35 3.98 7.65 8.38
CA TYR A 35 4.13 7.53 6.93
C TYR A 35 3.98 8.87 6.18
N VAL A 36 2.96 9.67 6.51
CA VAL A 36 2.73 10.96 5.85
C VAL A 36 3.86 11.95 6.18
N GLN A 37 4.32 11.97 7.43
CA GLN A 37 5.41 12.82 7.89
C GLN A 37 6.73 12.43 7.23
N ASP A 38 7.03 11.13 7.16
CA ASP A 38 8.24 10.60 6.55
C ASP A 38 8.26 10.84 5.02
N GLN A 39 7.09 10.91 4.39
CA GLN A 39 6.94 11.23 2.96
C GLN A 39 6.74 12.72 2.68
N TRP A 40 6.82 13.60 3.69
CA TRP A 40 6.52 15.03 3.55
C TRP A 40 7.29 15.69 2.40
N LEU A 41 8.61 15.47 2.32
CA LEU A 41 9.43 16.14 1.31
C LEU A 41 8.96 15.79 -0.12
N ARG A 42 8.59 14.52 -0.34
CA ARG A 42 8.06 14.06 -1.64
C ARG A 42 6.70 14.65 -1.92
N ASN A 43 5.83 14.70 -0.91
CA ASN A 43 4.52 15.32 -1.02
C ASN A 43 4.62 16.81 -1.35
N TRP A 44 5.52 17.55 -0.70
CA TRP A 44 5.78 18.96 -0.97
C TRP A 44 6.21 19.20 -2.43
N PHE A 45 7.11 18.37 -2.97
CA PHE A 45 7.52 18.45 -4.38
C PHE A 45 6.37 18.33 -5.39
N VAL A 46 5.27 17.64 -5.03
CA VAL A 46 4.10 17.46 -5.91
C VAL A 46 2.93 18.39 -5.57
N GLY A 47 3.17 19.44 -4.78
CA GLY A 47 2.16 20.46 -4.43
C GLY A 47 1.54 20.30 -3.03
N GLY A 48 2.10 19.43 -2.20
CA GLY A 48 1.72 19.29 -0.80
C GLY A 48 2.19 20.46 0.09
N PRO A 49 1.80 20.47 1.38
CA PRO A 49 2.12 21.57 2.30
C PRO A 49 3.63 21.78 2.49
N GLU A 50 4.05 23.04 2.67
CA GLU A 50 5.44 23.42 2.96
C GLU A 50 5.89 23.11 4.41
N THR A 51 4.95 22.75 5.28
CA THR A 51 5.23 22.37 6.68
C THR A 51 4.79 20.95 6.97
N ILE A 52 5.54 20.25 7.81
CA ILE A 52 5.17 18.93 8.32
C ILE A 52 4.01 19.09 9.32
N ASP A 53 2.90 18.40 9.07
CA ASP A 53 1.84 18.23 10.06
C ASP A 53 2.20 17.08 11.01
N TYR A 54 2.62 17.44 12.23
CA TYR A 54 2.90 16.49 13.31
C TYR A 54 1.63 16.01 14.05
N GLY A 55 0.44 16.42 13.61
CA GLY A 55 -0.82 15.91 14.11
C GLY A 55 -1.04 14.43 13.73
N ARG A 56 -1.87 13.74 14.52
CA ARG A 56 -2.40 12.40 14.19
C ARG A 56 -3.51 12.52 13.14
N GLY A 57 -3.15 12.96 11.93
CA GLY A 57 -4.10 13.17 10.83
C GLY A 57 -4.83 11.89 10.38
N LYS A 58 -5.78 12.06 9.45
CA LYS A 58 -6.57 10.98 8.83
C LYS A 58 -5.67 10.06 8.00
N GLN A 59 -5.14 9.02 8.63
CA GLN A 59 -4.40 7.94 7.97
C GLN A 59 -5.23 6.65 7.98
N LEU A 60 -4.70 5.58 7.39
CA LEU A 60 -5.29 4.25 7.59
C LEU A 60 -5.40 3.99 9.10
N SER A 61 -6.51 3.37 9.54
CA SER A 61 -6.67 3.06 10.96
C SER A 61 -5.54 2.13 11.41
N HIS A 62 -4.88 2.48 12.50
CA HIS A 62 -3.87 1.66 13.15
C HIS A 62 -4.33 1.11 14.50
N GLU A 63 -5.64 1.23 14.79
CA GLU A 63 -6.28 0.80 16.03
C GLU A 63 -6.21 -0.72 16.21
N SER A 64 -6.36 -1.47 15.12
CA SER A 64 -6.18 -2.92 15.08
C SER A 64 -5.79 -3.40 13.68
N PRO A 65 -5.27 -4.63 13.51
CA PRO A 65 -4.99 -5.21 12.19
C PRO A 65 -6.24 -5.27 11.30
N GLU A 66 -7.39 -5.59 11.87
CA GLU A 66 -8.67 -5.67 11.17
C GLU A 66 -9.12 -4.29 10.68
N ALA A 67 -9.01 -3.27 11.53
CA ALA A 67 -9.37 -1.90 11.17
C ALA A 67 -8.47 -1.36 10.06
N PHE A 68 -7.18 -1.67 10.14
CA PHE A 68 -6.21 -1.36 9.11
C PHE A 68 -6.55 -2.05 7.78
N ALA A 69 -6.76 -3.37 7.82
CA ALA A 69 -7.12 -4.18 6.65
C ALA A 69 -8.40 -3.68 5.99
N LYS A 70 -9.43 -3.32 6.78
CA LYS A 70 -10.68 -2.75 6.30
C LYS A 70 -10.48 -1.39 5.63
N SER A 71 -9.61 -0.55 6.20
CA SER A 71 -9.27 0.74 5.60
C SER A 71 -8.54 0.57 4.27
N LEU A 72 -7.60 -0.38 4.19
CA LEU A 72 -6.87 -0.71 2.97
C LEU A 72 -7.80 -1.33 1.91
N GLY A 73 -8.81 -2.11 2.31
CA GLY A 73 -9.88 -2.60 1.44
C GLY A 73 -10.62 -1.49 0.68
N LYS A 74 -10.73 -0.27 1.24
CA LYS A 74 -11.29 0.89 0.53
C LYS A 74 -10.39 1.36 -0.62
N VAL A 75 -9.09 1.21 -0.50
CA VAL A 75 -8.15 1.52 -1.60
C VAL A 75 -8.32 0.48 -2.71
N TRP A 76 -8.39 -0.80 -2.36
CA TRP A 76 -8.58 -1.90 -3.32
C TRP A 76 -9.89 -1.78 -4.10
N ASN A 77 -10.94 -1.33 -3.44
CA ASN A 77 -12.20 -0.95 -4.06
C ASN A 77 -12.00 0.02 -5.23
N HIS A 78 -11.31 1.13 -4.99
CA HIS A 78 -11.08 2.15 -6.02
C HIS A 78 -10.12 1.66 -7.11
N CYS A 79 -9.10 0.87 -6.77
CA CYS A 79 -8.25 0.22 -7.77
C CYS A 79 -9.06 -0.69 -8.69
N GLY A 80 -9.93 -1.54 -8.11
CA GLY A 80 -10.75 -2.46 -8.87
C GLY A 80 -11.81 -1.79 -9.74
N ASP A 81 -12.32 -0.62 -9.34
CA ASP A 81 -13.26 0.14 -10.19
C ASP A 81 -12.60 0.61 -11.50
N ARG A 82 -11.28 0.86 -11.47
CA ARG A 82 -10.54 1.39 -12.61
C ARG A 82 -9.87 0.33 -13.46
N LEU A 83 -9.68 -0.88 -12.93
CA LEU A 83 -9.09 -1.99 -13.67
C LEU A 83 -10.07 -2.55 -14.70
N LYS A 84 -9.55 -2.88 -15.90
CA LYS A 84 -10.28 -3.71 -16.88
C LYS A 84 -10.50 -5.14 -16.33
N PRO A 85 -11.42 -5.94 -16.90
CA PRO A 85 -11.71 -7.29 -16.42
C PRO A 85 -10.54 -8.26 -16.20
N ASP A 86 -9.51 -8.18 -17.04
CA ASP A 86 -8.29 -8.99 -16.97
C ASP A 86 -7.10 -8.18 -16.40
N GLY A 87 -7.37 -6.99 -15.87
CA GLY A 87 -6.38 -6.10 -15.29
C GLY A 87 -5.78 -6.67 -14.01
N LYS A 88 -4.56 -6.23 -13.69
CA LYS A 88 -3.77 -6.72 -12.55
C LYS A 88 -3.40 -5.60 -11.60
N MET A 89 -3.32 -5.93 -10.31
CA MET A 89 -2.74 -5.08 -9.29
C MET A 89 -1.46 -5.73 -8.77
N ILE A 90 -0.36 -4.99 -8.81
CA ILE A 90 0.94 -5.38 -8.27
C ILE A 90 1.17 -4.57 -7.01
N VAL A 91 1.30 -5.26 -5.88
CA VAL A 91 1.42 -4.64 -4.55
C VAL A 91 2.73 -5.07 -3.91
N ARG A 92 3.59 -4.10 -3.59
CA ARG A 92 4.69 -4.33 -2.65
C ARG A 92 4.17 -4.21 -1.23
N PHE A 93 4.31 -5.28 -0.44
CA PHE A 93 3.77 -5.32 0.91
C PHE A 93 4.69 -6.04 1.88
N GLY A 94 4.92 -5.44 3.05
CA GLY A 94 5.79 -5.95 4.10
C GLY A 94 5.23 -5.65 5.48
N SER A 95 6.04 -5.91 6.50
CA SER A 95 5.72 -5.60 7.89
C SER A 95 6.74 -4.63 8.50
N ILE A 96 6.41 -4.09 9.68
CA ILE A 96 7.37 -3.37 10.52
C ILE A 96 7.76 -4.24 11.71
N ARG A 97 9.00 -4.11 12.17
CA ARG A 97 9.57 -4.92 13.27
C ARG A 97 8.72 -4.97 14.52
N SER A 98 8.10 -3.85 14.89
CA SER A 98 7.38 -3.69 16.15
C SER A 98 6.00 -4.37 16.16
N ARG A 99 5.56 -4.95 15.03
CA ARG A 99 4.30 -5.67 14.91
C ARG A 99 4.54 -6.95 14.14
N ASP A 100 4.74 -8.04 14.87
CA ASP A 100 4.91 -9.39 14.31
C ASP A 100 3.56 -9.92 13.82
N HIS A 101 3.17 -9.51 12.62
CA HIS A 101 2.01 -10.04 11.92
C HIS A 101 2.49 -10.44 10.53
N ALA A 102 2.05 -11.61 10.06
CA ALA A 102 2.38 -12.07 8.72
C ALA A 102 1.79 -11.07 7.69
N PRO A 103 2.64 -10.36 6.91
CA PRO A 103 2.17 -9.29 6.03
C PRO A 103 1.20 -9.80 4.96
N LEU A 104 1.40 -11.03 4.50
CA LEU A 104 0.48 -11.68 3.56
C LEU A 104 -0.91 -11.93 4.17
N ASP A 105 -1.02 -12.14 5.48
CA ASP A 105 -2.33 -12.36 6.12
C ASP A 105 -3.11 -11.05 6.24
N ILE A 106 -2.43 -9.95 6.59
CA ILE A 106 -3.04 -8.60 6.55
C ILE A 106 -3.46 -8.25 5.12
N LEU A 107 -2.61 -8.56 4.13
CA LEU A 107 -2.97 -8.33 2.73
C LEU A 107 -4.21 -9.15 2.34
N ARG A 108 -4.24 -10.46 2.61
CA ARG A 108 -5.40 -11.32 2.34
C ARG A 108 -6.67 -10.80 3.03
N GLN A 109 -6.58 -10.41 4.30
CA GLN A 109 -7.70 -9.86 5.04
C GLN A 109 -8.20 -8.54 4.43
N SER A 110 -7.27 -7.69 3.97
CA SER A 110 -7.64 -6.43 3.32
C SER A 110 -8.33 -6.64 1.97
N LEU A 111 -7.88 -7.63 1.18
CA LEU A 111 -8.52 -8.03 -0.07
C LEU A 111 -9.92 -8.59 0.19
N ALA A 112 -10.07 -9.45 1.20
CA ALA A 112 -11.37 -10.00 1.61
C ALA A 112 -12.34 -8.92 2.15
N SER A 113 -11.81 -7.79 2.62
CA SER A 113 -12.60 -6.64 3.07
C SER A 113 -13.02 -5.70 1.93
N SER A 114 -12.56 -5.95 0.69
CA SER A 114 -12.96 -5.23 -0.52
C SER A 114 -14.30 -5.78 -1.05
N ARG A 115 -15.02 -4.96 -1.83
CA ARG A 115 -16.23 -5.39 -2.55
C ARG A 115 -15.92 -6.25 -3.78
N HIS A 116 -14.69 -6.18 -4.29
CA HIS A 116 -14.28 -6.93 -5.46
C HIS A 116 -13.76 -8.29 -5.02
N ASP A 117 -14.09 -9.32 -5.78
CA ASP A 117 -13.60 -10.68 -5.56
C ASP A 117 -12.17 -10.79 -6.10
N TRP A 118 -11.20 -10.62 -5.21
CA TRP A 118 -9.77 -10.65 -5.51
C TRP A 118 -9.17 -12.03 -5.29
N ARG A 119 -8.20 -12.37 -6.15
CA ARG A 119 -7.36 -13.56 -6.03
C ARG A 119 -5.89 -13.16 -6.15
N ILE A 120 -5.07 -13.64 -5.22
CA ILE A 120 -3.62 -13.61 -5.35
C ILE A 120 -3.22 -14.66 -6.38
N GLU A 121 -2.58 -14.23 -7.46
CA GLU A 121 -2.14 -15.10 -8.55
C GLU A 121 -0.70 -15.57 -8.39
N GLY A 122 0.09 -14.83 -7.62
CA GLY A 122 1.45 -15.19 -7.25
C GLY A 122 2.08 -14.10 -6.39
N TRP A 123 3.22 -14.43 -5.79
CA TRP A 123 4.06 -13.46 -5.11
C TRP A 123 5.52 -13.84 -5.29
N LEU A 124 6.38 -12.81 -5.27
CA LEU A 124 7.82 -12.94 -5.18
C LEU A 124 8.26 -12.46 -3.80
N ASP A 125 9.04 -13.27 -3.10
CA ASP A 125 9.80 -12.81 -1.94
C ASP A 125 10.93 -11.92 -2.47
N VAL A 126 10.86 -10.62 -2.18
CA VAL A 126 11.87 -9.64 -2.61
C VAL A 126 13.14 -9.79 -1.76
N GLY A 127 13.10 -10.69 -0.77
CA GLY A 127 14.16 -10.95 0.16
C GLY A 127 14.30 -9.81 1.14
N THR A 128 15.46 -9.78 1.77
CA THR A 128 15.87 -8.73 2.66
C THR A 128 16.64 -7.66 1.91
N ALA A 129 16.59 -6.41 2.38
CA ALA A 129 17.37 -5.30 1.84
C ALA A 129 18.92 -5.46 1.98
N ASP A 130 19.42 -6.65 2.35
CA ASP A 130 20.85 -6.97 2.49
C ASP A 130 21.60 -7.00 1.15
N ALA A 131 20.90 -7.07 0.02
CA ALA A 131 21.52 -7.21 -1.30
C ALA A 131 22.10 -5.89 -1.89
N GLY A 132 22.09 -4.77 -1.16
CA GLY A 132 22.64 -3.50 -1.63
C GLY A 132 23.14 -2.60 -0.49
N LYS A 133 24.05 -1.66 -0.81
CA LYS A 133 24.58 -0.66 0.15
C LYS A 133 23.42 0.14 0.78
N ARG A 134 23.02 -0.15 2.01
CA ARG A 134 21.93 0.59 2.66
C ARG A 134 22.48 1.89 3.23
N GLN A 135 21.69 2.96 3.13
CA GLN A 135 21.98 4.18 3.90
C GLN A 135 21.99 3.89 5.41
N ALA A 136 21.16 2.96 5.89
CA ALA A 136 21.15 2.49 7.27
C ALA A 136 22.47 1.83 7.72
N ASP A 137 23.16 1.12 6.82
CA ASP A 137 24.46 0.50 7.11
C ASP A 137 25.54 1.58 7.33
N THR A 138 25.39 2.72 6.67
CA THR A 138 26.28 3.89 6.88
C THR A 138 25.98 4.60 8.21
N MET A 139 24.76 4.45 8.75
CA MET A 139 24.31 5.05 10.01
C MET A 139 24.51 4.13 11.23
N GLY A 140 25.22 3.00 11.08
CA GLY A 140 25.72 2.20 12.20
C GLY A 140 24.69 1.39 12.99
N THR A 141 23.43 1.31 12.54
CA THR A 141 22.40 0.50 13.21
C THR A 141 22.15 -0.80 12.44
N LEU A 142 22.86 -1.86 12.83
CA LEU A 142 22.61 -3.22 12.32
C LEU A 142 21.21 -3.64 12.77
N SER A 143 20.30 -3.81 11.82
CA SER A 143 18.95 -4.26 12.11
C SER A 143 18.53 -5.35 11.12
N SER A 144 18.14 -6.52 11.62
CA SER A 144 17.80 -7.72 10.83
C SER A 144 16.60 -7.47 9.91
N PRO A 145 16.75 -7.40 8.60
CA PRO A 145 15.72 -6.88 7.69
C PRO A 145 14.35 -7.58 7.77
N THR A 146 13.29 -6.83 7.48
CA THR A 146 11.91 -7.32 7.48
C THR A 146 11.52 -7.75 6.06
N THR A 147 10.82 -8.87 5.92
CA THR A 147 10.48 -9.46 4.62
C THR A 147 9.45 -8.60 3.88
N GLU A 148 9.70 -8.36 2.59
CA GLU A 148 8.78 -7.69 1.67
C GLU A 148 8.43 -8.62 0.50
N PHE A 149 7.18 -8.54 0.06
CA PHE A 149 6.66 -9.34 -1.04
C PHE A 149 6.15 -8.44 -2.16
N ASP A 150 6.48 -8.79 -3.40
CA ASP A 150 5.78 -8.27 -4.58
C ASP A 150 4.67 -9.24 -4.92
N VAL A 151 3.41 -8.81 -4.77
CA VAL A 151 2.23 -9.67 -4.91
C VAL A 151 1.44 -9.27 -6.16
N THR A 152 1.18 -10.25 -7.03
CA THR A 152 0.32 -10.09 -8.21
C THR A 152 -1.10 -10.52 -7.88
N ILE A 153 -2.06 -9.63 -8.10
CA ILE A 153 -3.46 -9.78 -7.73
C ILE A 153 -4.33 -9.55 -8.96
N GLY A 154 -5.30 -10.43 -9.18
CA GLY A 154 -6.31 -10.30 -10.23
C GLY A 154 -7.71 -10.55 -9.67
N PHE A 155 -8.74 -10.37 -10.50
CA PHE A 155 -10.10 -10.76 -10.12
C PHE A 155 -10.24 -12.29 -10.13
N SER A 156 -10.95 -12.87 -9.16
CA SER A 156 -11.25 -14.31 -9.09
C SER A 156 -12.09 -14.79 -10.27
N ARG A 157 -12.94 -13.91 -10.82
CA ARG A 157 -13.74 -14.14 -12.02
C ARG A 157 -13.57 -12.96 -12.96
N ALA A 158 -13.36 -13.22 -14.25
CA ALA A 158 -13.29 -12.17 -15.27
C ALA A 158 -14.62 -11.39 -15.27
N ARG A 159 -14.54 -10.08 -15.03
CA ARG A 159 -15.71 -9.18 -15.06
C ARG A 159 -16.21 -9.11 -16.50
N ARG A 160 -17.50 -9.33 -16.74
CA ARG A 160 -18.09 -9.17 -18.08
C ARG A 160 -18.41 -7.72 -18.35
#